data_AF-A0A392URF0-F1
#
_entry.id   AF-A0A392URF0-F1
#
_cell.length_a   1.000
_cell.length_b   1.000
_cell.length_c   1.000
_cell.angle_alpha   90.00
_cell.angle_beta   90.00
_cell.angle_gamma   90.00
#
_symmetry.space_group_name_H-M   'P 1'
#
loop_
_entity.id
_entity.type
_entity.pdbx_description
1 polymer ?
#
loop_
_entity_poly.entity_id
_entity_poly.type
_entity_poly.pdbx_seq_one_letter_code
_entity_poly.pdbx_strand_id
1 'polypeptide(L)' 'REFALKVAEDPENNKNKTREELGLKAFKEIEIRSGVSGSEIILTQSNIVQLLGLPNKGVFRTFTPAS' A
#
# COMPACT_ATOMS: atom_id res chain seq x y z
N ARG A 1 0.37 -9.52 1.98
CA ARG A 1 0.32 -10.95 2.39
C ARG A 1 -0.29 -11.13 3.78
N GLU A 2 0.24 -10.49 4.82
CA GLU A 2 -0.21 -10.71 6.21
C GLU A 2 -1.72 -10.40 6.46
N PHE A 3 -2.26 -9.35 5.83
CA PHE A 3 -3.70 -9.04 5.93
C PHE A 3 -4.58 -10.12 5.32
N ALA A 4 -4.24 -10.59 4.12
CA ALA A 4 -4.98 -11.67 3.46
C ALA A 4 -4.96 -12.98 4.28
N LEU A 5 -3.85 -13.25 5.00
CA LEU A 5 -3.75 -14.40 5.89
C LEU A 5 -4.66 -14.27 7.12
N LYS A 6 -4.68 -13.10 7.78
CA LYS A 6 -5.59 -12.84 8.92
C LYS A 6 -7.07 -12.79 8.53
N VAL A 7 -7.38 -12.35 7.31
CA VAL A 7 -8.75 -12.45 6.77
C VAL A 7 -9.14 -13.91 6.53
N ALA A 8 -8.21 -14.76 6.11
CA ALA A 8 -8.46 -16.18 5.86
C ALA A 8 -8.55 -17.04 7.15
N GLU A 9 -8.00 -16.58 8.28
CA GLU A 9 -8.13 -17.26 9.58
C GLU A 9 -9.58 -17.29 10.09
N ASP A 10 -10.35 -16.24 9.82
CA ASP A 10 -11.77 -16.18 10.16
C ASP A 10 -12.52 -15.32 9.12
N PRO A 11 -12.88 -15.90 7.97
CA PRO A 11 -13.43 -15.16 6.85
C PRO A 11 -14.85 -14.62 7.09
N GLU A 12 -15.60 -15.11 8.08
CA GLU A 12 -16.90 -14.52 8.42
C GLU A 12 -16.74 -13.26 9.27
N ASN A 13 -15.85 -13.30 10.28
CA ASN A 13 -15.70 -12.17 11.19
C ASN A 13 -14.65 -11.13 10.73
N ASN A 14 -13.68 -11.51 9.90
CA ASN A 14 -12.54 -10.65 9.55
C ASN A 14 -12.66 -9.97 8.18
N LYS A 15 -13.66 -10.32 7.36
CA LYS A 15 -13.81 -9.80 5.98
C LYS A 15 -13.97 -8.28 5.89
N ASN A 16 -14.64 -7.68 6.86
CA ASN A 16 -14.90 -6.23 6.91
C ASN A 16 -14.02 -5.49 7.92
N LYS A 17 -13.10 -6.19 8.60
CA LYS A 17 -12.22 -5.57 9.58
C LYS A 17 -11.07 -4.89 8.87
N THR A 18 -10.78 -3.68 9.33
CA THR A 18 -9.57 -2.94 8.99
C THR A 18 -8.34 -3.65 9.56
N ARG A 19 -7.15 -3.28 9.05
CA ARG A 19 -5.88 -3.82 9.57
C ARG A 19 -5.74 -3.59 11.07
N GLU A 20 -6.14 -2.42 11.55
CA GLU A 20 -6.04 -2.05 12.97
C GLU A 20 -6.92 -2.96 13.84
N GLU A 21 -8.15 -3.24 13.40
CA GLU A 21 -9.08 -4.18 14.05
C GLU A 21 -8.60 -5.63 14.02
N LEU A 22 -7.71 -5.98 13.10
CA LEU A 22 -7.02 -7.26 13.03
C LEU A 22 -5.69 -7.29 13.80
N GLY A 23 -5.40 -6.26 14.61
CA GLY A 23 -4.15 -6.13 15.34
C GLY A 23 -2.92 -5.99 14.44
N LEU A 24 -3.13 -5.61 13.17
CA LEU A 24 -2.08 -5.34 12.21
C LEU A 24 -1.72 -3.86 12.23
N LYS A 25 -0.44 -3.57 11.92
CA LYS A 25 0.00 -2.20 11.72
C LYS A 25 -0.82 -1.54 10.60
N ALA A 26 -1.30 -0.34 10.90
CA ALA A 26 -2.00 0.53 9.97
C ALA A 26 -1.19 0.68 8.68
N PHE A 27 -1.84 0.44 7.53
CA PHE A 27 -1.22 0.66 6.24
C PHE A 27 -1.40 2.13 5.88
N LYS A 28 -0.30 2.89 5.89
CA LYS A 28 -0.26 4.34 5.60
C LYS A 28 0.51 4.66 4.32
N GLU A 29 0.88 3.65 3.53
CA GLU A 29 1.62 3.90 2.30
C GLU A 29 0.70 4.47 1.22
N ILE A 30 1.29 5.25 0.31
CA ILE A 30 0.61 5.75 -0.87
C ILE A 30 0.31 4.56 -1.79
N GLU A 31 -0.96 4.33 -2.03
CA GLU A 31 -1.45 3.34 -2.98
C GLU A 31 -1.56 3.98 -4.37
N ILE A 32 -0.81 3.45 -5.34
CA ILE A 32 -0.86 3.88 -6.74
C ILE A 32 -1.61 2.80 -7.52
N ARG A 33 -2.82 3.14 -7.98
CA ARG A 33 -3.62 2.28 -8.85
C ARG A 33 -3.27 2.57 -10.31
N SER A 34 -2.66 1.60 -10.98
CA SER A 34 -2.36 1.70 -12.41
C SER A 34 -3.46 1.02 -13.22
N GLY A 35 -4.08 1.76 -14.15
CA GLY A 35 -5.08 1.25 -15.09
C GLY A 35 -4.51 0.76 -16.43
N VAL A 36 -3.18 0.59 -16.52
CA VAL A 36 -2.51 0.19 -17.76
C VAL A 36 -2.86 -1.28 -18.04
N SER A 37 -3.71 -1.51 -19.05
CA SER A 37 -4.10 -2.82 -19.58
C SER A 37 -5.24 -3.57 -18.88
N GLY A 38 -6.15 -2.89 -18.18
CA GLY A 38 -7.39 -3.50 -17.66
C GLY A 38 -7.19 -4.48 -16.49
N SER A 39 -5.97 -4.58 -15.96
CA SER A 39 -5.65 -5.29 -14.73
C SER A 39 -5.51 -4.30 -13.60
N GLU A 40 -6.27 -4.49 -12.52
CA GLU A 40 -6.14 -3.67 -11.32
C GLU A 40 -4.87 -4.08 -10.58
N ILE A 41 -3.78 -3.34 -10.84
CA ILE A 41 -2.51 -3.55 -10.15
C ILE A 41 -2.38 -2.48 -9.07
N ILE A 42 -2.29 -2.95 -7.84
CA ILE A 42 -2.00 -2.13 -6.66
C ILE A 42 -0.48 -2.05 -6.52
N LEU A 43 0.10 -0.89 -6.81
CA LEU A 43 1.52 -0.60 -6.58
C LEU A 43 1.66 0.28 -5.35
N THR A 44 2.42 -0.15 -4.36
CA THR A 44 2.70 0.65 -3.16
C THR A 44 4.06 1.32 -3.28
N GLN A 45 4.29 2.39 -2.52
CA GLN A 45 5.61 3.02 -2.41
C GLN A 45 6.71 2.00 -2.07
N SER A 46 6.42 1.04 -1.18
CA SER A 46 7.37 -0.02 -0.84
C SER A 46 7.71 -0.91 -2.04
N ASN A 47 6.76 -1.21 -2.95
CA ASN A 47 7.06 -1.99 -4.15
C ASN A 47 8.06 -1.25 -5.06
N ILE A 48 7.86 0.05 -5.26
CA ILE A 48 8.74 0.88 -6.10
C ILE A 48 10.12 1.01 -5.46
N VAL A 49 10.17 1.25 -4.15
CA VAL A 49 11.43 1.39 -3.43
C VAL A 49 12.24 0.08 -3.43
N GLN A 50 11.58 -1.08 -3.30
CA GLN A 50 12.22 -2.39 -3.45
C GLN A 50 12.76 -2.61 -4.87
N LEU A 51 11.99 -2.27 -5.90
CA LEU A 51 12.41 -2.35 -7.30
C LEU A 51 13.64 -1.49 -7.59
N LEU A 52 13.70 -0.29 -7.00
CA LEU A 52 14.77 0.68 -7.23
C LEU A 52 15.97 0.51 -6.29
N GLY A 53 15.88 -0.37 -5.28
CA GLY A 53 16.93 -0.54 -4.26
C GLY A 53 17.17 0.71 -3.42
N LEU A 54 16.15 1.54 -3.22
CA LEU A 54 16.26 2.81 -2.51
C LEU A 54 15.85 2.68 -1.03
N PRO A 55 16.22 3.63 -0.15
CA PRO A 55 15.62 3.72 1.18
C PRO A 55 14.19 4.27 1.11
N ASN A 56 13.24 3.63 1.81
CA ASN A 56 11.84 4.09 1.89
C ASN A 56 11.69 5.28 2.86
N LYS A 57 12.37 6.39 2.57
CA LYS A 57 12.44 7.60 3.41
C LYS A 57 12.36 8.90 2.60
N GLY A 58 12.00 8.82 1.32
CA GLY A 58 11.94 9.98 0.42
C GLY A 58 10.83 10.95 0.82
N VAL A 59 11.14 12.26 0.78
CA VAL A 59 10.15 13.34 0.97
C VAL A 59 9.74 13.87 -0.40
N PHE A 60 8.43 13.86 -0.69
CA PHE A 60 7.88 14.47 -1.90
C PHE A 60 8.09 15.98 -1.85
N ARG A 61 8.77 16.55 -2.86
CA ARG A 61 8.92 18.00 -3.04
C ARG A 61 8.28 18.38 -4.37
N THR A 62 7.26 19.22 -4.34
CA THR A 62 6.70 19.84 -5.54
C THR A 62 7.61 20.97 -6.00
N PHE A 63 7.92 20.99 -7.30
CA PHE A 63 8.58 22.14 -7.91
C PHE A 63 7.55 23.25 -8.11
N THR A 64 7.78 24.40 -7.48
CA THR A 64 7.04 25.63 -7.77
C THR A 64 7.95 26.49 -8.63
N PRO A 65 7.64 26.72 -9.92
CA PRO A 65 8.43 27.66 -10.72
C PRO A 65 8.39 29.04 -10.07
N ALA A 66 9.55 29.70 -9.99
CA ALA A 66 9.62 31.09 -9.57
C ALA A 66 8.81 31.94 -10.56
N SER A 67 7.95 32.82 -10.04
CA SER A 67 7.12 33.76 -10.81
C SER A 67 7.93 34.74 -11.62
#